data_AF-A0A150VJA6-F1
#
_entry.id   AF-A0A150VJA6-F1
#
_cell.length_a   1.000
_cell.length_b   1.000
_cell.length_c   1.000
_cell.angle_alpha   90.00
_cell.angle_beta   90.00
_cell.angle_gamma   90.00
#
_symmetry.space_group_name_H-M   'P 1'
#
loop_
_entity.id
_entity.type
_entity.pdbx_description
1 polymer ?
#
loop_
_entity_poly.entity_id
_entity_poly.type
_entity_poly.pdbx_seq_one_letter_code
_entity_poly.pdbx_strand_id
1 'polypeptide(L)'
;MGVYDFYCAICGGPFKLNLKNLFSQSNSSRLRNPDFAKQIEQFYWLYELRVIGRNTSTGEAYITGSGTAEAHGWALVQKGDDQNVPPRSHGVSISREDENEGLIGLPCYFDWGAMGSGNDGSGYPVHACCLDILNTAFEMRQSAFQRRFKGRDCCYRETKLNIGRLRRVMASELKGSAAYLGGMEYFEFQPEIARDIWDDLEELRSRLPWLSDPVRQLEIDFNSLKRDSNAPAVRKPETRRDGFEELPTELIFQTLNMLSGTELLSLFEASPSVRARCDNHFWRERLVRDMPYLHDCVDQARRFELDGLGEVDWHKFYSRMLDESYPPLHKSPELTGSKMTLGVASRCRIWHCVEELLDAYECDAEQEGLVAASNRYLGSINYKL
;
A
#
# COMPACT_ATOMS: atom_id res chain seq x y z
N MET A 1 3.98 4.80 32.55
CA MET A 1 4.92 5.33 31.54
C MET A 1 4.67 4.53 30.29
N GLY A 2 4.18 5.17 29.24
CA GLY A 2 3.77 4.49 28.00
C GLY A 2 4.94 3.74 27.39
N VAL A 3 4.70 2.50 26.99
CA VAL A 3 5.64 1.74 26.18
C VAL A 3 5.79 2.53 24.87
N TYR A 4 7.02 2.91 24.51
CA TYR A 4 7.27 3.51 23.20
C TYR A 4 7.13 2.41 22.16
N ASP A 5 5.93 2.28 21.60
CA ASP A 5 5.67 1.47 20.43
C ASP A 5 6.14 2.23 19.18
N PHE A 6 6.52 1.47 18.17
CA PHE A 6 6.91 2.02 16.88
C PHE A 6 6.11 1.34 15.76
N TYR A 7 6.02 2.04 14.64
CA TYR A 7 5.14 1.69 13.53
C TYR A 7 5.94 1.45 12.26
N CYS A 8 5.34 0.78 11.29
CA CYS A 8 5.97 0.53 9.99
C CYS A 8 6.31 1.84 9.28
N ALA A 9 7.53 1.92 8.76
CA ALA A 9 8.10 3.09 8.10
C ALA A 9 7.50 3.36 6.72
N ILE A 10 6.70 2.44 6.18
CA ILE A 10 6.00 2.62 4.90
C ILE A 10 4.52 2.88 5.16
N CYS A 11 3.84 1.99 5.88
CA CYS A 11 2.40 2.05 6.02
C CYS A 11 1.92 2.64 7.35
N GLY A 12 2.79 2.98 8.31
CA GLY A 12 2.36 3.43 9.64
C GLY A 12 1.58 2.39 10.45
N GLY A 13 1.45 1.15 9.97
CA GLY A 13 0.75 0.08 10.67
C GLY A 13 1.52 -0.42 11.90
N PRO A 14 0.84 -0.97 12.92
CA PRO A 14 1.48 -1.50 14.11
C PRO A 14 2.19 -2.83 13.85
N PHE A 15 3.13 -3.20 14.72
CA PHE A 15 3.82 -4.51 14.69
C PHE A 15 3.31 -5.53 15.71
N LYS A 16 2.41 -5.10 16.59
CA LYS A 16 1.75 -5.94 17.59
C LYS A 16 0.30 -5.51 17.71
N LEU A 17 -0.62 -6.46 17.68
CA LEU A 17 -1.99 -6.25 18.13
C LEU A 17 -2.14 -6.81 19.54
N ASN A 18 -2.61 -5.98 20.48
CA ASN A 18 -2.94 -6.43 21.83
C ASN A 18 -4.33 -7.08 21.82
N LEU A 19 -4.41 -8.31 21.34
CA LEU A 19 -5.68 -9.04 21.24
C LEU A 19 -6.14 -9.61 22.60
N LYS A 20 -5.44 -9.34 23.72
CA LYS A 20 -5.70 -9.98 25.02
C LYS A 20 -7.14 -9.81 25.52
N ASN A 21 -7.77 -8.68 25.22
CA ASN A 21 -9.17 -8.43 25.63
C ASN A 21 -10.20 -9.14 24.73
N LEU A 22 -9.86 -9.41 23.46
CA LEU A 22 -10.61 -10.33 22.59
C LEU A 22 -10.51 -11.78 23.06
N PHE A 23 -9.38 -12.15 23.67
CA PHE A 23 -9.12 -13.49 24.23
C PHE A 23 -9.48 -13.65 25.72
N SER A 24 -10.03 -12.63 26.38
CA SER A 24 -10.43 -12.70 27.79
C SER A 24 -11.52 -13.78 28.01
N GLN A 25 -11.54 -14.41 29.19
CA GLN A 25 -12.41 -15.56 29.50
C GLN A 25 -13.92 -15.28 29.26
N SER A 26 -14.35 -14.02 29.35
CA SER A 26 -15.71 -13.56 29.04
C SER A 26 -16.08 -13.62 27.55
N ASN A 27 -15.11 -13.71 26.63
CA ASN A 27 -15.30 -13.81 25.18
C ASN A 27 -14.97 -15.21 24.59
N SER A 28 -14.71 -16.20 25.44
CA SER A 28 -14.31 -17.58 25.07
C SER A 28 -15.33 -18.37 24.23
N SER A 29 -16.59 -17.93 24.17
CA SER A 29 -17.61 -18.47 23.28
C SER A 29 -17.44 -17.99 21.83
N ARG A 30 -16.88 -16.80 21.61
CA ARG A 30 -16.69 -16.18 20.27
C ARG A 30 -15.46 -16.69 19.55
N LEU A 31 -14.42 -17.12 20.26
CA LEU A 31 -13.25 -17.79 19.68
C LEU A 31 -13.56 -19.19 19.12
N ARG A 32 -14.68 -19.78 19.53
CA ARG A 32 -15.21 -20.99 18.91
C ARG A 32 -15.97 -20.70 17.62
N ASN A 33 -16.14 -19.43 17.23
CA ASN A 33 -16.65 -19.05 15.93
C ASN A 33 -15.50 -19.12 14.90
N PRO A 34 -15.52 -20.07 13.96
CA PRO A 34 -14.47 -20.19 12.94
C PRO A 34 -14.34 -18.96 12.05
N ASP A 35 -15.40 -18.17 11.88
CA ASP A 35 -15.35 -16.92 11.10
C ASP A 35 -14.52 -15.84 11.81
N PHE A 36 -14.53 -15.83 13.14
CA PHE A 36 -13.74 -14.87 13.92
C PHE A 36 -12.25 -15.24 13.93
N ALA A 37 -11.91 -16.53 14.00
CA ALA A 37 -10.52 -16.98 13.87
C ALA A 37 -9.92 -16.58 12.51
N LYS A 38 -10.65 -16.79 11.42
CA LYS A 38 -10.25 -16.33 10.08
C LYS A 38 -10.10 -14.81 9.98
N GLN A 39 -10.92 -14.05 10.69
CA GLN A 39 -10.81 -12.59 10.77
C GLN A 39 -9.59 -12.13 11.57
N ILE A 40 -9.00 -12.96 12.43
CA ILE A 40 -7.75 -12.64 13.13
C ILE A 40 -6.54 -12.98 12.26
N GLU A 41 -6.60 -14.10 11.52
CA GLU A 41 -5.51 -14.53 10.63
C GLU A 41 -5.12 -13.47 9.59
N GLN A 42 -6.08 -12.68 9.09
CA GLN A 42 -5.81 -11.56 8.17
C GLN A 42 -4.97 -10.43 8.78
N PHE A 43 -4.62 -10.49 10.07
CA PHE A 43 -3.74 -9.53 10.73
C PHE A 43 -2.35 -10.07 11.04
N TYR A 44 -2.07 -11.35 10.75
CA TYR A 44 -0.75 -11.91 11.06
C TYR A 44 0.38 -11.23 10.30
N TRP A 45 0.11 -10.71 9.11
CA TRP A 45 1.08 -9.90 8.36
C TRP A 45 1.60 -8.68 9.15
N LEU A 46 0.80 -8.12 10.07
CA LEU A 46 1.21 -6.98 10.89
C LEU A 46 2.36 -7.35 11.83
N TYR A 47 2.53 -8.62 12.18
CA TYR A 47 3.60 -9.08 13.06
C TYR A 47 4.90 -9.38 12.32
N GLU A 48 4.87 -9.44 10.98
CA GLU A 48 6.04 -9.76 10.17
C GLU A 48 6.94 -8.53 9.98
N LEU A 49 7.81 -8.30 10.95
CA LEU A 49 8.73 -7.17 10.97
C LEU A 49 10.05 -7.49 10.27
N ARG A 50 10.55 -6.51 9.50
CA ARG A 50 11.92 -6.42 8.97
C ARG A 50 12.49 -5.05 9.30
N VAL A 51 13.81 -4.89 9.29
CA VAL A 51 14.47 -3.61 9.53
C VAL A 51 15.42 -3.28 8.39
N ILE A 52 15.28 -2.08 7.84
CA ILE A 52 16.26 -1.48 6.93
C ILE A 52 17.22 -0.63 7.75
N GLY A 53 18.48 -1.03 7.82
CA GLY A 53 19.50 -0.40 8.66
C GLY A 53 20.73 0.04 7.87
N ARG A 54 21.74 0.51 8.61
CA ARG A 54 23.07 0.85 8.09
C ARG A 54 24.06 0.33 9.09
N ASN A 55 24.97 -0.48 8.60
CA ASN A 55 26.01 -1.03 9.42
C ASN A 55 27.00 0.09 9.72
N THR A 56 27.13 0.44 11.00
CA THR A 56 28.00 1.54 11.45
C THR A 56 29.49 1.22 11.22
N SER A 57 29.86 -0.06 11.08
CA SER A 57 31.24 -0.48 10.84
C SER A 57 31.63 -0.41 9.36
N THR A 58 30.70 -0.75 8.45
CA THR A 58 30.98 -0.75 7.01
C THR A 58 30.47 0.50 6.30
N GLY A 59 29.50 1.21 6.89
CA GLY A 59 28.77 2.31 6.28
C GLY A 59 27.69 1.85 5.29
N GLU A 60 27.58 0.55 5.01
CA GLU A 60 26.66 -0.02 4.03
C GLU A 60 25.25 -0.21 4.61
N ALA A 61 24.23 -0.04 3.79
CA ALA A 61 22.86 -0.35 4.17
C ALA A 61 22.61 -1.86 4.19
N TYR A 62 21.61 -2.27 4.96
CA TYR A 62 21.21 -3.67 5.04
C TYR A 62 19.70 -3.83 5.23
N ILE A 63 19.20 -5.02 4.94
CA ILE A 63 17.87 -5.50 5.34
C ILE A 63 17.97 -6.79 6.17
N THR A 64 17.21 -6.87 7.26
CA THR A 64 17.28 -8.01 8.19
C THR A 64 16.42 -9.21 7.77
N GLY A 65 16.62 -10.32 8.47
CA GLY A 65 15.68 -11.42 8.61
C GLY A 65 14.35 -10.99 9.27
N SER A 66 13.41 -11.93 9.40
CA SER A 66 12.16 -11.69 10.13
C SER A 66 12.44 -11.38 11.60
N GLY A 67 11.57 -10.61 12.23
CA GLY A 67 11.66 -10.30 13.63
C GLY A 67 10.34 -9.89 14.25
N THR A 68 10.44 -9.41 15.48
CA THR A 68 9.33 -8.91 16.27
C THR A 68 9.66 -7.52 16.82
N ALA A 69 8.65 -6.69 16.97
CA ALA A 69 8.81 -5.45 17.73
C ALA A 69 8.96 -5.78 19.21
N GLU A 70 9.79 -5.07 19.94
CA GLU A 70 9.92 -5.15 21.40
C GLU A 70 9.60 -3.80 22.05
N ALA A 71 9.43 -3.82 23.37
CA ALA A 71 9.18 -2.59 24.13
C ALA A 71 10.32 -1.58 23.92
N HIS A 72 10.03 -0.28 24.08
CA HIS A 72 11.04 0.80 24.08
C HIS A 72 11.72 1.07 22.73
N GLY A 73 11.05 0.82 21.60
CA GLY A 73 11.58 1.21 20.29
C GLY A 73 12.63 0.25 19.71
N TRP A 74 12.71 -0.98 20.21
CA TRP A 74 13.67 -1.99 19.74
C TRP A 74 13.00 -3.04 18.87
N ALA A 75 13.68 -3.50 17.83
CA ALA A 75 13.31 -4.69 17.08
C ALA A 75 14.25 -5.83 17.44
N LEU A 76 13.69 -7.02 17.63
CA LEU A 76 14.43 -8.27 17.77
C LEU A 76 14.31 -9.05 16.46
N VAL A 77 15.41 -9.18 15.72
CA VAL A 77 15.40 -9.65 14.33
C VAL A 77 16.43 -10.75 14.09
N GLN A 78 16.11 -11.63 13.16
CA GLN A 78 17.10 -12.54 12.58
C GLN A 78 18.05 -11.77 11.66
N LYS A 79 19.28 -12.28 11.50
CA LYS A 79 20.24 -11.70 10.56
C LYS A 79 19.71 -11.67 9.13
N GLY A 80 19.13 -12.77 8.65
CA GLY A 80 18.71 -12.91 7.25
C GLY A 80 19.90 -13.10 6.30
N ASP A 81 19.65 -12.89 5.01
CA ASP A 81 20.60 -13.20 3.92
C ASP A 81 21.56 -12.06 3.58
N ASP A 82 21.30 -10.85 4.08
CA ASP A 82 22.13 -9.68 3.80
C ASP A 82 23.43 -9.72 4.63
N GLN A 83 24.56 -9.73 3.92
CA GLN A 83 25.89 -9.84 4.52
C GLN A 83 26.29 -8.60 5.32
N ASN A 84 25.67 -7.46 5.04
CA ASN A 84 25.94 -6.20 5.73
C ASN A 84 25.24 -6.12 7.09
N VAL A 85 24.36 -7.06 7.44
CA VAL A 85 23.70 -7.06 8.75
C VAL A 85 24.76 -7.28 9.85
N PRO A 86 24.81 -6.42 10.88
CA PRO A 86 25.81 -6.52 11.92
C PRO A 86 25.74 -7.87 12.65
N PRO A 87 26.88 -8.43 13.09
CA PRO A 87 26.91 -9.77 13.70
C PRO A 87 26.39 -9.80 15.14
N ARG A 88 26.16 -8.63 15.76
CA ARG A 88 25.74 -8.49 17.16
C ARG A 88 24.82 -7.28 17.33
N SER A 89 24.04 -7.29 18.41
CA SER A 89 23.20 -6.17 18.83
C SER A 89 24.04 -4.91 19.03
N HIS A 90 23.60 -3.81 18.42
CA HIS A 90 24.26 -2.50 18.57
C HIS A 90 23.62 -1.73 19.72
N GLY A 91 24.32 -1.64 20.86
CA GLY A 91 23.87 -0.81 21.98
C GLY A 91 22.65 -1.34 22.74
N VAL A 92 22.28 -2.62 22.54
CA VAL A 92 21.13 -3.27 23.17
C VAL A 92 21.58 -4.53 23.91
N SER A 93 21.21 -4.62 25.18
CA SER A 93 21.28 -5.90 25.90
C SER A 93 20.06 -6.71 25.53
N ILE A 94 20.27 -7.84 24.85
CA ILE A 94 19.22 -8.85 24.60
C ILE A 94 19.42 -10.02 25.56
N SER A 95 18.43 -10.91 25.69
CA SER A 95 18.57 -12.06 26.59
C SER A 95 19.59 -13.05 26.03
N ARG A 96 20.20 -13.84 26.91
CA ARG A 96 21.16 -14.88 26.51
C ARG A 96 20.50 -15.96 25.63
N GLU A 97 19.20 -16.18 25.80
CA GLU A 97 18.42 -17.11 24.97
C GLU A 97 18.28 -16.56 23.55
N ASP A 98 17.91 -15.29 23.40
CA ASP A 98 17.83 -14.61 22.10
C ASP A 98 19.18 -14.59 21.36
N GLU A 99 20.27 -14.34 22.09
CA GLU A 99 21.64 -14.40 21.52
C GLU A 99 21.99 -15.79 21.02
N ASN A 100 21.61 -16.84 21.77
CA ASN A 100 21.86 -18.23 21.37
C ASN A 100 21.03 -18.62 20.14
N GLU A 101 19.84 -18.03 19.98
CA GLU A 101 19.00 -18.18 18.78
C GLU A 101 19.50 -17.35 17.58
N GLY A 102 20.56 -16.54 17.77
CA GLY A 102 21.14 -15.72 16.71
C GLY A 102 20.33 -14.48 16.36
N LEU A 103 19.48 -14.02 17.28
CA LEU A 103 18.71 -12.79 17.14
C LEU A 103 19.57 -11.57 17.47
N ILE A 104 19.22 -10.44 16.86
CA ILE A 104 19.94 -9.18 16.97
C ILE A 104 18.93 -8.12 17.41
N GLY A 105 19.28 -7.36 18.44
CA GLY A 105 18.54 -6.18 18.87
C GLY A 105 18.96 -4.94 18.10
N LEU A 106 18.00 -4.24 17.48
CA LEU A 106 18.23 -3.02 16.71
C LEU A 106 17.31 -1.87 17.17
N PRO A 107 17.83 -0.64 17.32
CA PRO A 107 17.00 0.54 17.57
C PRO A 107 16.21 0.94 16.32
N CYS A 108 14.94 1.27 16.48
CA CYS A 108 14.08 1.79 15.42
C CYS A 108 13.84 3.29 15.57
N TYR A 109 13.99 4.05 14.49
CA TYR A 109 13.84 5.52 14.37
C TYR A 109 14.74 6.40 15.25
N PHE A 110 15.17 5.91 16.42
CA PHE A 110 15.92 6.67 17.40
C PHE A 110 17.11 5.87 17.92
N ASP A 111 18.31 6.41 17.79
CA ASP A 111 19.51 5.83 18.40
C ASP A 111 19.62 6.27 19.87
N TRP A 112 19.23 5.36 20.77
CA TRP A 112 19.35 5.56 22.21
C TRP A 112 20.81 5.57 22.70
N GLY A 113 21.72 4.89 21.99
CA GLY A 113 23.15 4.89 22.32
C GLY A 113 23.80 6.26 22.05
N ALA A 114 23.27 6.99 21.08
CA ALA A 114 23.71 8.34 20.73
C ALA A 114 22.84 9.46 21.34
N MET A 115 21.95 9.13 22.31
CA MET A 115 21.03 10.10 22.95
C MET A 115 20.28 10.97 21.94
N GLY A 116 19.85 10.39 20.82
CA GLY A 116 19.03 11.11 19.84
C GLY A 116 19.77 12.07 18.92
N SER A 117 21.09 11.97 18.78
CA SER A 117 21.82 12.77 17.78
C SER A 117 21.53 12.38 16.33
N GLY A 118 20.49 11.56 16.08
CA GLY A 118 19.90 11.31 14.75
C GLY A 118 20.83 10.72 13.70
N ASN A 119 22.02 10.26 14.07
CA ASN A 119 23.08 9.95 13.12
C ASN A 119 23.18 8.45 12.87
N ASP A 120 22.78 8.05 11.66
CA ASP A 120 23.27 6.92 10.88
C ASP A 120 23.08 5.49 11.40
N GLY A 121 22.82 5.24 12.69
CA GLY A 121 22.71 3.89 13.25
C GLY A 121 21.29 3.32 13.32
N SER A 122 20.26 4.16 13.38
CA SER A 122 18.88 3.71 13.58
C SER A 122 18.31 2.99 12.35
N GLY A 123 17.52 1.95 12.61
CA GLY A 123 16.81 1.18 11.60
C GLY A 123 15.40 1.73 11.31
N TYR A 124 14.94 1.50 10.09
CA TYR A 124 13.56 1.74 9.68
C TYR A 124 12.81 0.41 9.70
N PRO A 125 11.89 0.20 10.65
CA PRO A 125 11.12 -1.03 10.72
C PRO A 125 10.03 -1.01 9.65
N VAL A 126 9.84 -2.12 8.95
CA VAL A 126 8.86 -2.25 7.86
C VAL A 126 8.18 -3.62 7.95
N HIS A 127 6.91 -3.70 7.55
CA HIS A 127 6.26 -4.99 7.34
C HIS A 127 6.86 -5.67 6.12
N ALA A 128 7.01 -6.99 6.17
CA ALA A 128 7.47 -7.80 5.04
C ALA A 128 6.62 -7.54 3.78
N CYS A 129 5.30 -7.53 3.93
CA CYS A 129 4.37 -7.27 2.82
C CYS A 129 4.50 -5.86 2.21
N CYS A 130 4.88 -4.85 3.01
CA CYS A 130 5.12 -3.49 2.50
C CYS A 130 6.35 -3.45 1.60
N LEU A 131 7.37 -4.26 1.90
CA LEU A 131 8.53 -4.43 1.03
C LEU A 131 8.18 -5.17 -0.27
N ASP A 132 7.31 -6.17 -0.21
CA ASP A 132 6.85 -6.89 -1.40
C ASP A 132 6.08 -5.96 -2.34
N ILE A 133 5.22 -5.10 -1.79
CA ILE A 133 4.50 -4.08 -2.55
C ILE A 133 5.48 -3.06 -3.14
N LEU A 134 6.48 -2.60 -2.37
CA LEU A 134 7.53 -1.69 -2.85
C LEU A 134 8.32 -2.29 -4.02
N ASN A 135 8.73 -3.55 -3.91
CA ASN A 135 9.43 -4.25 -4.99
C ASN A 135 8.55 -4.40 -6.24
N THR A 136 7.28 -4.77 -6.05
CA THR A 136 6.32 -4.92 -7.14
C THR A 136 6.10 -3.60 -7.88
N ALA A 137 5.89 -2.50 -7.14
CA ALA A 137 5.74 -1.17 -7.71
C ALA A 137 6.99 -0.72 -8.47
N PHE A 138 8.18 -0.95 -7.89
CA PHE A 138 9.46 -0.64 -8.55
C PHE A 138 9.62 -1.40 -9.87
N GLU A 139 9.35 -2.71 -9.88
CA GLU A 139 9.42 -3.55 -11.09
C GLU A 139 8.41 -3.11 -12.16
N MET A 140 7.19 -2.74 -11.75
CA MET A 140 6.17 -2.23 -12.66
C MET A 140 6.59 -0.90 -13.30
N ARG A 141 7.14 0.04 -12.52
CA ARG A 141 7.68 1.32 -13.03
C ARG A 141 8.83 1.08 -13.99
N GLN A 142 9.76 0.20 -13.63
CA GLN A 142 10.89 -0.14 -14.48
C GLN A 142 10.44 -0.75 -15.82
N SER A 143 9.48 -1.68 -15.78
CA SER A 143 8.90 -2.31 -16.96
C SER A 143 8.15 -1.31 -17.85
N ALA A 144 7.44 -0.35 -17.26
CA ALA A 144 6.79 0.73 -17.99
C ALA A 144 7.82 1.66 -18.66
N PHE A 145 8.89 2.01 -17.96
CA PHE A 145 9.99 2.82 -18.48
C PHE A 145 10.68 2.13 -19.66
N GLN A 146 11.08 0.87 -19.51
CA GLN A 146 11.73 0.08 -20.57
C GLN A 146 10.86 -0.03 -21.84
N ARG A 147 9.55 -0.22 -21.68
CA ARG A 147 8.60 -0.24 -22.82
C ARG A 147 8.57 1.10 -23.56
N ARG A 148 8.60 2.23 -22.84
CA ARG A 148 8.54 3.58 -23.40
C ARG A 148 9.82 3.98 -24.15
N PHE A 149 10.98 3.53 -23.67
CA PHE A 149 12.30 3.92 -24.19
C PHE A 149 13.01 2.83 -25.00
N LYS A 150 12.31 1.76 -25.37
CA LYS A 150 12.84 0.65 -26.17
C LYS A 150 13.55 1.16 -27.43
N GLY A 151 14.86 0.88 -27.53
CA GLY A 151 15.70 1.25 -28.67
C GLY A 151 16.41 2.61 -28.57
N ARG A 152 16.38 3.30 -27.43
CA ARG A 152 17.26 4.43 -27.11
C ARG A 152 18.26 3.99 -26.04
N ASP A 153 19.45 4.63 -25.98
CA ASP A 153 20.37 4.50 -24.85
C ASP A 153 19.67 5.00 -23.60
N CYS A 154 18.98 4.10 -22.89
CA CYS A 154 18.26 4.42 -21.69
C CYS A 154 19.17 4.17 -20.48
N CYS A 155 19.35 5.22 -19.69
CA CYS A 155 20.25 5.30 -18.56
C CYS A 155 19.73 4.63 -17.28
N TYR A 156 18.50 4.11 -17.24
CA TYR A 156 17.97 3.46 -16.03
C TYR A 156 18.69 2.13 -15.79
N ARG A 157 19.78 2.19 -15.02
CA ARG A 157 20.76 1.10 -14.85
C ARG A 157 20.38 0.08 -13.79
N GLU A 158 19.46 0.42 -12.90
CA GLU A 158 19.14 -0.45 -11.76
C GLU A 158 18.09 -1.48 -12.13
N THR A 159 18.46 -2.76 -12.01
CA THR A 159 17.58 -3.91 -12.22
C THR A 159 16.87 -4.39 -10.96
N LYS A 160 17.28 -3.87 -9.80
CA LYS A 160 16.72 -4.17 -8.49
C LYS A 160 16.77 -2.93 -7.62
N LEU A 161 15.87 -2.88 -6.64
CA LEU A 161 15.82 -1.81 -5.65
C LEU A 161 17.13 -1.74 -4.87
N ASN A 162 17.81 -0.59 -4.91
CA ASN A 162 19.03 -0.36 -4.15
C ASN A 162 18.67 -0.01 -2.70
N ILE A 163 18.95 -0.93 -1.77
CA ILE A 163 18.65 -0.74 -0.34
C ILE A 163 19.41 0.47 0.24
N GLY A 164 20.62 0.74 -0.24
CA GLY A 164 21.40 1.92 0.14
C GLY A 164 20.69 3.22 -0.20
N ARG A 165 20.22 3.36 -1.44
CA ARG A 165 19.44 4.54 -1.87
C ARG A 165 18.12 4.62 -1.11
N LEU A 166 17.37 3.52 -1.03
CA LEU A 166 16.11 3.47 -0.30
C LEU A 166 16.29 3.97 1.14
N ARG A 167 17.30 3.49 1.84
CA ARG A 167 17.59 3.91 3.23
C ARG A 167 17.94 5.40 3.34
N ARG A 168 18.64 5.98 2.36
CA ARG A 168 18.91 7.43 2.33
C ARG A 168 17.63 8.23 2.13
N VAL A 169 16.80 7.81 1.19
CA VAL A 169 15.48 8.42 0.92
C VAL A 169 14.62 8.35 2.18
N MET A 170 14.52 7.18 2.79
CA MET A 170 13.80 7.01 4.07
C MET A 170 14.38 7.92 5.16
N ALA A 171 15.68 8.12 5.24
CA ALA A 171 16.27 9.05 6.20
C ALA A 171 15.95 10.53 5.92
N SER A 172 15.86 10.92 4.64
CA SER A 172 15.42 12.26 4.21
C SER A 172 13.95 12.50 4.54
N GLU A 173 13.09 11.57 4.14
CA GLU A 173 11.65 11.73 4.20
C GLU A 173 11.08 11.48 5.60
N LEU A 174 11.63 10.51 6.34
CA LEU A 174 10.99 10.01 7.57
C LEU A 174 11.38 10.75 8.86
N LYS A 175 12.38 11.64 8.83
CA LYS A 175 12.84 12.55 9.91
C LYS A 175 12.48 12.11 11.34
N GLY A 176 12.87 10.89 11.74
CA GLY A 176 12.65 10.39 13.11
C GLY A 176 11.19 10.11 13.48
N SER A 177 10.42 9.44 12.61
CA SER A 177 9.01 9.01 12.77
C SER A 177 7.94 10.10 12.60
N ALA A 178 8.33 11.36 12.32
CA ALA A 178 7.43 12.50 12.21
C ALA A 178 6.98 12.80 10.76
N ALA A 179 6.90 11.79 9.90
CA ALA A 179 6.62 11.98 8.48
C ALA A 179 5.16 11.78 8.11
N TYR A 180 4.82 12.23 6.90
CA TYR A 180 3.51 12.07 6.27
C TYR A 180 3.78 11.40 4.93
N LEU A 181 3.53 10.10 4.82
CA LEU A 181 3.56 9.39 3.54
C LEU A 181 2.14 9.04 3.13
N GLY A 182 1.81 9.25 1.85
CA GLY A 182 0.48 9.03 1.29
C GLY A 182 -0.57 10.00 1.83
N GLY A 183 -0.17 11.20 2.26
CA GLY A 183 -1.05 12.20 2.86
C GLY A 183 -1.57 11.88 4.28
N MET A 184 -1.16 10.75 4.87
CA MET A 184 -1.56 10.38 6.23
C MET A 184 -0.49 10.78 7.25
N GLU A 185 -0.95 11.29 8.38
CA GLU A 185 -0.10 11.45 9.54
C GLU A 185 0.16 10.07 10.18
N TYR A 186 1.41 9.75 10.54
CA TYR A 186 1.69 8.50 11.29
C TYR A 186 0.93 8.47 12.63
N PHE A 187 0.51 9.64 13.12
CA PHE A 187 -0.38 9.81 14.25
C PHE A 187 -1.85 9.48 13.97
N GLU A 188 -2.33 9.30 12.72
CA GLU A 188 -3.70 8.81 12.46
C GLU A 188 -3.89 7.34 12.91
N PHE A 189 -2.80 6.59 13.02
CA PHE A 189 -2.76 5.29 13.71
C PHE A 189 -2.37 5.40 15.20
N GLN A 190 -2.05 6.61 15.68
CA GLN A 190 -1.88 6.93 17.10
C GLN A 190 -3.04 7.82 17.59
N PRO A 191 -4.13 7.25 18.13
CA PRO A 191 -5.16 8.03 18.80
C PRO A 191 -4.66 8.42 20.21
N GLU A 192 -3.54 9.14 20.25
CA GLU A 192 -2.88 9.87 21.34
C GLU A 192 -2.57 9.17 22.68
N ILE A 193 -3.41 8.30 23.27
CA ILE A 193 -3.20 7.79 24.64
C ILE A 193 -3.85 6.41 24.75
N ALA A 194 -3.04 5.36 24.83
CA ALA A 194 -3.34 3.97 25.24
C ALA A 194 -4.70 3.73 25.94
N ARG A 195 -5.79 3.79 25.18
CA ARG A 195 -6.83 2.77 25.27
C ARG A 195 -6.51 1.84 24.13
N ASP A 196 -6.36 0.56 24.43
CA ASP A 196 -6.18 -0.46 23.42
C ASP A 196 -7.33 -0.27 22.40
N ILE A 197 -7.02 0.28 21.21
CA ILE A 197 -7.94 0.39 20.04
C ILE A 197 -8.63 -0.96 19.77
N TRP A 198 -7.99 -2.01 20.25
CA TRP A 198 -8.32 -3.42 20.15
C TRP A 198 -9.28 -3.93 21.24
N ASP A 199 -9.69 -3.05 22.18
CA ASP A 199 -10.73 -3.33 23.18
C ASP A 199 -12.13 -3.09 22.62
N ASP A 200 -12.26 -2.27 21.58
CA ASP A 200 -13.52 -1.98 20.91
C ASP A 200 -13.60 -2.69 19.55
N LEU A 201 -14.48 -3.70 19.49
CA LEU A 201 -14.74 -4.46 18.28
C LEU A 201 -15.32 -3.61 17.15
N GLU A 202 -16.09 -2.57 17.44
CA GLU A 202 -16.65 -1.68 16.42
C GLU A 202 -15.57 -0.75 15.86
N GLU A 203 -14.64 -0.27 16.70
CA GLU A 203 -13.46 0.47 16.24
C GLU A 203 -12.57 -0.42 15.36
N LEU A 204 -12.26 -1.64 15.80
CA LEU A 204 -11.53 -2.62 14.98
C LEU A 204 -12.24 -2.87 13.65
N ARG A 205 -13.58 -3.05 13.65
CA ARG A 205 -14.41 -3.24 12.45
C ARG A 205 -14.30 -2.10 11.47
N SER A 206 -14.30 -0.86 11.96
CA SER A 206 -14.12 0.35 11.13
C SER A 206 -12.73 0.45 10.50
N ARG A 207 -11.70 -0.10 11.17
CA ARG A 207 -10.32 -0.12 10.69
C ARG A 207 -9.96 -1.35 9.85
N LEU A 208 -10.77 -2.42 9.84
CA LEU A 208 -10.54 -3.64 9.04
C LEU A 208 -10.14 -3.35 7.58
N PRO A 209 -10.84 -2.47 6.83
CA PRO A 209 -10.51 -2.24 5.43
C PRO A 209 -9.05 -1.80 5.22
N TRP A 210 -8.51 -1.06 6.19
CA TRP A 210 -7.19 -0.44 6.15
C TRP A 210 -6.07 -1.32 6.72
N LEU A 211 -6.44 -2.38 7.45
CA LEU A 211 -5.52 -3.27 8.18
C LEU A 211 -5.56 -4.73 7.69
N SER A 212 -6.48 -5.08 6.79
CA SER A 212 -6.44 -6.37 6.11
C SER A 212 -5.13 -6.57 5.36
N ASP A 213 -4.68 -7.83 5.30
CA ASP A 213 -3.48 -8.25 4.58
C ASP A 213 -3.49 -7.71 3.13
N PRO A 214 -2.51 -6.84 2.79
CA PRO A 214 -2.50 -6.20 1.49
C PRO A 214 -1.91 -7.10 0.40
N VAL A 215 -1.19 -8.18 0.72
CA VAL A 215 -0.57 -9.07 -0.29
C VAL A 215 -1.41 -10.34 -0.48
N ARG A 216 -2.28 -10.67 0.47
CA ARG A 216 -3.28 -11.73 0.29
C ARG A 216 -4.08 -11.52 -0.99
N GLN A 217 -4.23 -12.59 -1.78
CA GLN A 217 -5.02 -12.57 -3.00
C GLN A 217 -6.47 -12.16 -2.69
N LEU A 218 -6.96 -11.14 -3.40
CA LEU A 218 -8.33 -10.66 -3.23
C LEU A 218 -9.34 -11.66 -3.79
N GLU A 219 -10.33 -12.00 -2.98
CA GLU A 219 -11.45 -12.85 -3.40
C GLU A 219 -12.51 -12.00 -4.11
N ILE A 220 -12.37 -11.85 -5.43
CA ILE A 220 -13.33 -11.10 -6.26
C ILE A 220 -14.35 -12.07 -6.87
N ASP A 221 -15.63 -11.81 -6.61
CA ASP A 221 -16.72 -12.50 -7.30
C ASP A 221 -16.94 -11.89 -8.69
N PHE A 222 -16.23 -12.42 -9.69
CA PHE A 222 -16.37 -11.99 -11.08
C PHE A 222 -17.73 -12.35 -11.69
N ASN A 223 -18.51 -13.28 -11.11
CA ASN A 223 -19.87 -13.54 -11.61
C ASN A 223 -20.78 -12.33 -11.34
N SER A 224 -20.60 -11.65 -10.20
CA SER A 224 -21.30 -10.40 -9.91
C SER A 224 -20.89 -9.25 -10.84
N LEU A 225 -19.76 -9.38 -11.54
CA LEU A 225 -19.19 -8.39 -12.45
C LEU A 225 -19.37 -8.74 -13.94
N LYS A 226 -20.16 -9.77 -14.26
CA LYS A 226 -20.43 -10.11 -15.66
C LYS A 226 -21.16 -8.99 -16.37
N ARG A 227 -20.79 -8.77 -17.63
CA ARG A 227 -21.50 -7.87 -18.53
C ARG A 227 -22.86 -8.47 -18.86
N ASP A 228 -23.91 -7.72 -18.56
CA ASP A 228 -25.27 -8.12 -18.90
C ASP A 228 -25.46 -8.10 -20.41
N SER A 229 -25.59 -9.28 -21.02
CA SER A 229 -25.82 -9.44 -22.46
C SER A 229 -27.16 -8.85 -22.92
N ASN A 230 -28.07 -8.57 -21.98
CA ASN A 230 -29.40 -8.02 -22.20
C ASN A 230 -29.57 -6.60 -21.65
N ALA A 231 -28.49 -5.90 -21.31
CA ALA A 231 -28.60 -4.52 -20.84
C ALA A 231 -29.34 -3.68 -21.89
N PRO A 232 -30.51 -3.09 -21.55
CA PRO A 232 -31.27 -2.30 -22.51
C PRO A 232 -30.39 -1.16 -22.98
N ALA A 233 -30.35 -0.94 -24.30
CA ALA A 233 -29.64 0.20 -24.88
C ALA A 233 -30.03 1.47 -24.11
N VAL A 234 -29.03 2.10 -23.48
CA VAL A 234 -29.22 3.29 -22.64
C VAL A 234 -30.07 4.27 -23.44
N ARG A 235 -31.31 4.49 -22.99
CA ARG A 235 -32.21 5.46 -23.63
C ARG A 235 -31.50 6.81 -23.54
N LYS A 236 -31.21 7.42 -24.69
CA LYS A 236 -30.69 8.78 -24.73
C LYS A 236 -31.66 9.67 -23.94
N PRO A 237 -31.24 10.29 -22.83
CA PRO A 237 -32.10 11.20 -22.11
C PRO A 237 -32.51 12.33 -23.07
N GLU A 238 -33.81 12.59 -23.17
CA GLU A 238 -34.32 13.65 -24.03
C GLU A 238 -33.90 15.02 -23.47
N THR A 239 -33.12 15.74 -24.28
CA THR A 239 -33.04 17.21 -24.35
C THR A 239 -32.38 17.97 -23.18
N ARG A 240 -31.08 17.78 -23.02
CA ARG A 240 -30.15 18.91 -22.87
C ARG A 240 -29.03 18.69 -23.88
N ARG A 241 -28.72 19.68 -24.72
CA ARG A 241 -27.53 19.59 -25.58
C ARG A 241 -26.32 19.47 -24.66
N ASP A 242 -25.71 18.31 -24.67
CA ASP A 242 -24.49 18.06 -23.93
C ASP A 242 -23.35 18.81 -24.64
N GLY A 243 -22.68 19.72 -23.93
CA GLY A 243 -21.61 20.55 -24.50
C GLY A 243 -20.41 19.74 -25.01
N PHE A 244 -20.30 18.48 -24.61
CA PHE A 244 -19.25 17.56 -25.07
C PHE A 244 -19.65 16.79 -26.35
N GLU A 245 -20.90 16.86 -26.82
CA GLU A 245 -21.32 16.15 -28.03
C GLU A 245 -20.55 16.57 -29.28
N GLU A 246 -20.21 17.85 -29.38
CA GLU A 246 -19.53 18.42 -30.55
C GLU A 246 -17.99 18.28 -30.47
N LEU A 247 -17.45 17.87 -29.31
CA LEU A 247 -16.01 17.72 -29.15
C LEU A 247 -15.49 16.49 -29.90
N PRO A 248 -14.34 16.59 -30.60
CA PRO A 248 -13.61 15.44 -31.12
C PRO A 248 -13.31 14.42 -30.02
N THR A 249 -13.42 13.14 -30.36
CA THR A 249 -13.19 12.02 -29.44
C THR A 249 -11.80 12.06 -28.81
N GLU A 250 -10.81 12.53 -29.55
CA GLU A 250 -9.43 12.69 -29.09
C GLU A 250 -9.32 13.71 -27.94
N LEU A 251 -10.01 14.85 -28.05
CA LEU A 251 -10.02 15.88 -27.00
C LEU A 251 -10.77 15.40 -25.76
N ILE A 252 -11.83 14.62 -25.94
CA ILE A 252 -12.53 13.97 -24.82
C ILE A 252 -11.56 13.03 -24.13
N PHE A 253 -10.93 12.09 -24.82
CA PHE A 253 -10.00 11.15 -24.17
C PHE A 253 -8.79 11.85 -23.52
N GLN A 254 -8.26 12.92 -24.11
CA GLN A 254 -7.24 13.75 -23.46
C GLN A 254 -7.77 14.37 -22.17
N THR A 255 -8.98 14.91 -22.17
CA THR A 255 -9.65 15.46 -20.98
C THR A 255 -9.82 14.37 -19.92
N LEU A 256 -10.40 13.22 -20.30
CA LEU A 256 -10.61 12.10 -19.39
C LEU A 256 -9.30 11.64 -18.76
N ASN A 257 -8.20 11.61 -19.51
CA ASN A 257 -6.89 11.21 -19.00
C ASN A 257 -6.29 12.17 -17.97
N MET A 258 -6.78 13.41 -17.87
CA MET A 258 -6.34 14.39 -16.87
C MET A 258 -7.16 14.37 -15.58
N LEU A 259 -8.37 13.77 -15.60
CA LEU A 259 -9.24 13.71 -14.43
C LEU A 259 -8.82 12.58 -13.50
N SER A 260 -9.04 12.74 -12.19
CA SER A 260 -9.03 11.65 -11.21
C SER A 260 -10.26 10.75 -11.35
N GLY A 261 -10.27 9.59 -10.69
CA GLY A 261 -11.39 8.65 -10.77
C GLY A 261 -12.72 9.22 -10.28
N THR A 262 -12.71 9.98 -9.19
CA THR A 262 -13.92 10.60 -8.61
C THR A 262 -14.47 11.72 -9.51
N GLU A 263 -13.58 12.55 -10.08
CA GLU A 263 -13.94 13.56 -11.06
C GLU A 263 -14.50 12.94 -12.35
N LEU A 264 -13.93 11.81 -12.78
CA LEU A 264 -14.38 11.07 -13.95
C LEU A 264 -15.82 10.56 -13.77
N LEU A 265 -16.12 9.92 -12.63
CA LEU A 265 -17.47 9.45 -12.33
C LEU A 265 -18.46 10.62 -12.27
N SER A 266 -18.07 11.73 -11.64
CA SER A 266 -18.87 12.96 -11.56
C SER A 266 -19.15 13.54 -12.96
N LEU A 267 -18.15 13.56 -13.85
CA LEU A 267 -18.31 13.99 -15.23
C LEU A 267 -19.30 13.09 -15.97
N PHE A 268 -19.25 11.78 -15.74
CA PHE A 268 -20.14 10.84 -16.42
C PHE A 268 -21.59 10.87 -15.92
N GLU A 269 -21.80 11.30 -14.68
CA GLU A 269 -23.13 11.66 -14.18
C GLU A 269 -23.65 12.95 -14.84
N ALA A 270 -22.77 13.94 -15.04
CA ALA A 270 -23.11 15.21 -15.65
C ALA A 270 -23.28 15.14 -17.19
N SER A 271 -22.56 14.23 -17.85
CA SER A 271 -22.46 14.11 -19.31
C SER A 271 -22.61 12.65 -19.76
N PRO A 272 -23.85 12.19 -20.02
CA PRO A 272 -24.12 10.88 -20.60
C PRO A 272 -23.47 10.69 -21.97
N SER A 273 -23.30 11.76 -22.76
CA SER A 273 -22.72 11.66 -24.11
C SER A 273 -21.22 11.39 -24.06
N VAL A 274 -20.51 11.84 -23.03
CA VAL A 274 -19.12 11.43 -22.77
C VAL A 274 -19.07 9.99 -22.27
N ARG A 275 -19.92 9.60 -21.30
CA ARG A 275 -20.00 8.22 -20.79
C ARG A 275 -20.22 7.21 -21.93
N ALA A 276 -21.10 7.54 -22.88
CA ALA A 276 -21.41 6.68 -24.03
C ALA A 276 -20.23 6.44 -24.98
N ARG A 277 -19.18 7.27 -24.95
CA ARG A 277 -17.95 7.08 -25.76
C ARG A 277 -16.90 6.18 -25.07
N CYS A 278 -17.10 5.86 -23.80
CA CYS A 278 -16.19 5.04 -23.01
C CYS A 278 -16.61 3.57 -23.12
N ASP A 279 -15.84 2.78 -23.86
CA ASP A 279 -16.08 1.35 -24.02
C ASP A 279 -15.43 0.51 -22.90
N ASN A 280 -15.65 -0.80 -22.95
CA ASN A 280 -15.13 -1.73 -21.95
C ASN A 280 -13.58 -1.73 -21.92
N HIS A 281 -12.94 -1.48 -23.06
CA HIS A 281 -11.49 -1.34 -23.17
C HIS A 281 -10.99 -0.10 -22.42
N PHE A 282 -11.64 1.05 -22.60
CA PHE A 282 -11.31 2.29 -21.86
C PHE A 282 -11.30 2.04 -20.35
N TRP A 283 -12.34 1.40 -19.81
CA TRP A 283 -12.44 1.13 -18.38
C TRP A 283 -11.39 0.17 -17.84
N ARG A 284 -11.01 -0.83 -18.64
CA ARG A 284 -9.90 -1.71 -18.30
C ARG A 284 -8.57 -0.96 -18.23
N GLU A 285 -8.28 -0.13 -19.23
CA GLU A 285 -7.05 0.68 -19.24
C GLU A 285 -7.06 1.71 -18.10
N ARG A 286 -8.24 2.27 -17.79
CA ARG A 286 -8.45 3.18 -16.67
C ARG A 286 -8.14 2.50 -15.33
N LEU A 287 -8.65 1.29 -15.11
CA LEU A 287 -8.37 0.50 -13.90
C LEU A 287 -6.87 0.22 -13.75
N VAL A 288 -6.20 -0.21 -14.81
CA VAL A 288 -4.75 -0.51 -14.79
C VAL A 288 -3.93 0.74 -14.45
N ARG A 289 -4.34 1.89 -14.97
CA ARG A 289 -3.61 3.15 -14.77
C ARG A 289 -3.87 3.77 -13.40
N ASP A 290 -5.13 3.84 -12.98
CA ASP A 290 -5.52 4.54 -11.75
C ASP A 290 -5.37 3.66 -10.49
N MET A 291 -5.46 2.33 -10.64
CA MET A 291 -5.38 1.37 -9.54
C MET A 291 -4.32 0.29 -9.79
N PRO A 292 -3.04 0.66 -10.00
CA PRO A 292 -1.96 -0.30 -10.26
C PRO A 292 -1.76 -1.32 -9.13
N TYR A 293 -2.20 -1.00 -7.90
CA TYR A 293 -2.24 -1.90 -6.75
C TYR A 293 -3.23 -3.08 -6.89
N LEU A 294 -4.03 -3.11 -7.96
CA LEU A 294 -4.95 -4.20 -8.31
C LEU A 294 -4.48 -5.01 -9.53
N HIS A 295 -3.18 -4.94 -9.89
CA HIS A 295 -2.64 -5.63 -11.07
C HIS A 295 -2.96 -7.14 -11.09
N ASP A 296 -2.87 -7.83 -9.95
CA ASP A 296 -3.22 -9.24 -9.81
C ASP A 296 -4.71 -9.51 -10.05
N CYS A 297 -5.58 -8.56 -9.69
CA CYS A 297 -7.02 -8.65 -9.90
C CYS A 297 -7.39 -8.46 -11.37
N VAL A 298 -6.66 -7.58 -12.08
CA VAL A 298 -6.77 -7.44 -13.54
C VAL A 298 -6.37 -8.74 -14.24
N ASP A 299 -5.30 -9.39 -13.78
CA ASP A 299 -4.87 -10.68 -14.34
C ASP A 299 -5.88 -11.80 -14.05
N GLN A 300 -6.48 -11.82 -12.86
CA GLN A 300 -7.56 -12.74 -12.52
C GLN A 300 -8.79 -12.54 -13.42
N ALA A 301 -9.20 -11.29 -13.64
CA ALA A 301 -10.31 -10.94 -14.53
C ALA A 301 -10.03 -11.38 -15.98
N ARG A 302 -8.80 -11.19 -16.47
CA ARG A 302 -8.39 -11.66 -17.81
C ARG A 302 -8.44 -13.18 -17.93
N ARG A 303 -7.97 -13.91 -16.91
CA ARG A 303 -8.07 -15.38 -16.87
C ARG A 303 -9.53 -15.83 -16.89
N PHE A 304 -10.39 -15.17 -16.12
CA PHE A 304 -11.82 -15.43 -16.12
C PHE A 304 -12.47 -15.29 -17.51
N GLU A 305 -12.09 -14.25 -18.26
CA GLU A 305 -12.52 -14.05 -19.66
C GLU A 305 -11.95 -15.13 -20.60
N LEU A 306 -10.66 -15.46 -20.47
CA LEU A 306 -9.97 -16.47 -21.28
C LEU A 306 -10.52 -17.88 -21.09
N ASP A 307 -10.93 -18.22 -19.86
CA ASP A 307 -11.53 -19.50 -19.51
C ASP A 307 -12.99 -19.63 -20.01
N GLY A 308 -13.51 -18.60 -20.69
CA GLY A 308 -14.87 -18.59 -21.25
C GLY A 308 -15.98 -18.49 -20.20
N LEU A 309 -15.66 -18.03 -18.98
CA LEU A 309 -16.62 -17.95 -17.87
C LEU A 309 -17.56 -16.74 -18.00
N GLY A 310 -17.20 -15.75 -18.81
CA GLY A 310 -18.01 -14.57 -19.15
C GLY A 310 -17.15 -13.37 -19.54
N GLU A 311 -17.78 -12.32 -20.07
CA GLU A 311 -17.13 -11.01 -20.29
C GLU A 311 -17.26 -10.17 -19.01
N VAL A 312 -16.17 -9.56 -18.56
CA VAL A 312 -16.18 -8.69 -17.38
C VAL A 312 -16.68 -7.29 -17.76
N ASP A 313 -17.61 -6.75 -16.97
CA ASP A 313 -17.98 -5.35 -17.02
C ASP A 313 -16.91 -4.52 -16.28
N TRP A 314 -15.95 -4.00 -17.04
CA TRP A 314 -14.82 -3.26 -16.48
C TRP A 314 -15.24 -1.91 -15.87
N HIS A 315 -16.36 -1.32 -16.31
CA HIS A 315 -16.89 -0.11 -15.69
C HIS A 315 -17.43 -0.40 -14.29
N LYS A 316 -18.22 -1.47 -14.16
CA LYS A 316 -18.74 -1.92 -12.86
C LYS A 316 -17.61 -2.34 -11.94
N PHE A 317 -16.59 -3.02 -12.48
CA PHE A 317 -15.41 -3.41 -11.72
C PHE A 317 -14.63 -2.17 -11.23
N TYR A 318 -14.35 -1.22 -12.12
CA TYR A 318 -13.68 0.05 -11.76
C TYR A 318 -14.42 0.81 -10.67
N SER A 319 -15.73 1.04 -10.84
CA SER A 319 -16.53 1.80 -9.88
C SER A 319 -16.52 1.14 -8.50
N ARG A 320 -16.72 -0.19 -8.45
CA ARG A 320 -16.67 -0.95 -7.19
C ARG A 320 -15.32 -0.84 -6.51
N MET A 321 -14.22 -1.02 -7.25
CA MET A 321 -12.87 -0.95 -6.67
C MET A 321 -12.52 0.46 -6.22
N LEU A 322 -13.02 1.51 -6.90
CA LEU A 322 -12.82 2.88 -6.45
C LEU A 322 -13.50 3.12 -5.10
N ASP A 323 -14.76 2.70 -4.96
CA ASP A 323 -15.51 2.82 -3.71
C ASP A 323 -14.84 2.05 -2.56
N GLU A 324 -14.34 0.85 -2.84
CA GLU A 324 -13.67 -0.01 -1.86
C GLU A 324 -12.24 0.44 -1.53
N SER A 325 -11.63 1.31 -2.34
CA SER A 325 -10.32 1.91 -2.06
C SER A 325 -10.41 3.04 -1.03
N TYR A 326 -11.58 3.70 -0.94
CA TYR A 326 -11.83 4.81 -0.03
C TYR A 326 -13.12 4.58 0.78
N PRO A 327 -13.19 3.51 1.59
CA PRO A 327 -14.38 3.22 2.38
C PRO A 327 -14.64 4.35 3.39
N PRO A 328 -15.88 4.83 3.52
CA PRO A 328 -16.22 5.91 4.46
C PRO A 328 -15.96 5.47 5.91
N LEU A 329 -15.22 6.30 6.65
CA LEU A 329 -14.68 6.04 8.01
C LEU A 329 -15.70 5.65 9.11
N HIS A 330 -17.01 5.67 8.84
CA HIS A 330 -18.05 5.39 9.84
C HIS A 330 -19.21 4.52 9.34
N LYS A 331 -19.06 3.84 8.21
CA LYS A 331 -20.07 2.87 7.76
C LYS A 331 -19.49 1.47 7.93
N SER A 332 -19.98 0.75 8.94
CA SER A 332 -19.66 -0.66 9.11
C SER A 332 -19.95 -1.41 7.80
N PRO A 333 -19.11 -2.37 7.37
CA PRO A 333 -19.34 -3.22 6.20
C PRO A 333 -20.72 -3.92 6.23
N GLU A 334 -21.32 -4.07 7.41
CA GLU A 334 -22.64 -4.68 7.60
C GLU A 334 -23.80 -3.77 7.12
N LEU A 335 -23.61 -2.45 7.04
CA LEU A 335 -24.65 -1.46 6.69
C LEU A 335 -24.87 -1.29 5.18
N THR A 336 -23.94 -1.72 4.32
CA THR A 336 -24.05 -1.54 2.85
C THR A 336 -24.66 -2.73 2.13
N GLY A 337 -24.87 -3.87 2.81
CA GLY A 337 -25.45 -5.09 2.21
C GLY A 337 -24.61 -5.72 1.08
N SER A 338 -23.49 -5.10 0.71
CA SER A 338 -22.55 -5.57 -0.30
C SER A 338 -21.33 -6.18 0.39
N LYS A 339 -20.94 -7.39 -0.01
CA LYS A 339 -19.74 -8.07 0.49
C LYS A 339 -18.49 -7.30 0.02
N MET A 340 -18.00 -6.39 0.85
CA MET A 340 -16.78 -5.63 0.59
C MET A 340 -15.59 -6.58 0.35
N THR A 341 -14.73 -6.29 -0.61
CA THR A 341 -13.49 -7.04 -0.82
C THR A 341 -12.43 -6.51 0.16
N LEU A 342 -12.20 -7.28 1.22
CA LEU A 342 -11.18 -6.97 2.23
C LEU A 342 -9.79 -6.86 1.58
N GLY A 343 -9.02 -5.84 1.94
CA GLY A 343 -7.65 -5.62 1.46
C GLY A 343 -7.49 -4.56 0.37
N VAL A 344 -8.56 -4.16 -0.33
CA VAL A 344 -8.50 -3.13 -1.39
C VAL A 344 -8.00 -1.79 -0.84
N ALA A 345 -8.61 -1.29 0.23
CA ALA A 345 -8.21 -0.03 0.87
C ALA A 345 -6.78 -0.09 1.45
N SER A 346 -6.42 -1.19 2.10
CA SER A 346 -5.06 -1.45 2.60
C SER A 346 -4.02 -1.38 1.47
N ARG A 347 -4.28 -2.05 0.34
CA ARG A 347 -3.42 -2.00 -0.86
C ARG A 347 -3.28 -0.61 -1.43
N CYS A 348 -4.40 0.09 -1.65
CA CYS A 348 -4.41 1.45 -2.18
C CYS A 348 -3.53 2.38 -1.32
N ARG A 349 -3.77 2.37 -0.02
CA ARG A 349 -3.05 3.17 0.98
C ARG A 349 -1.55 2.90 0.96
N ILE A 350 -1.14 1.63 1.06
CA ILE A 350 0.28 1.25 1.07
C ILE A 350 0.95 1.59 -0.26
N TRP A 351 0.24 1.40 -1.37
CA TRP A 351 0.74 1.73 -2.69
C TRP A 351 1.06 3.21 -2.83
N HIS A 352 0.21 4.11 -2.34
CA HIS A 352 0.49 5.54 -2.39
C HIS A 352 1.73 5.92 -1.56
N CYS A 353 1.89 5.36 -0.36
CA CYS A 353 3.13 5.56 0.43
C CYS A 353 4.37 5.08 -0.33
N VAL A 354 4.25 3.94 -1.01
CA VAL A 354 5.31 3.37 -1.85
C VAL A 354 5.61 4.26 -3.05
N GLU A 355 4.60 4.82 -3.71
CA GLU A 355 4.80 5.71 -4.85
C GLU A 355 5.53 7.01 -4.47
N GLU A 356 5.20 7.61 -3.33
CA GLU A 356 5.92 8.79 -2.83
C GLU A 356 7.39 8.46 -2.52
N LEU A 357 7.65 7.31 -1.89
CA LEU A 357 9.02 6.85 -1.64
C LEU A 357 9.78 6.58 -2.95
N LEU A 358 9.12 6.02 -3.96
CA LEU A 358 9.72 5.76 -5.27
C LEU A 358 9.97 7.05 -6.06
N ASP A 359 9.10 8.05 -5.95
CA ASP A 359 9.31 9.38 -6.55
C ASP A 359 10.55 10.05 -5.95
N ALA A 360 10.71 9.98 -4.63
CA ALA A 360 11.90 10.50 -3.95
C ALA A 360 13.17 9.67 -4.31
N TYR A 361 13.03 8.36 -4.45
CA TYR A 361 14.09 7.46 -4.92
C TYR A 361 14.57 7.81 -6.33
N GLU A 362 13.65 8.04 -7.26
CA GLU A 362 13.97 8.44 -8.62
C GLU A 362 14.61 9.84 -8.65
N CYS A 363 14.14 10.77 -7.82
CA CYS A 363 14.76 12.09 -7.67
C CYS A 363 16.22 12.02 -7.17
N ASP A 364 16.53 11.17 -6.19
CA ASP A 364 17.91 10.93 -5.73
C ASP A 364 18.76 10.31 -6.84
N ALA A 365 18.20 9.37 -7.61
CA ALA A 365 18.88 8.76 -8.75
C ALA A 365 19.21 9.76 -9.88
N GLU A 366 18.30 10.70 -10.16
CA GLU A 366 18.54 11.80 -11.12
C GLU A 366 19.67 12.73 -10.66
N GLN A 367 19.71 13.06 -9.37
CA GLN A 367 20.79 13.89 -8.80
C GLN A 367 22.16 13.20 -8.90
N GLU A 368 22.20 11.88 -8.77
CA GLU A 368 23.41 11.07 -8.98
C GLU A 368 23.78 10.87 -10.47
N GLY A 369 22.97 11.39 -11.41
CA GLY A 369 23.18 11.23 -12.86
C GLY A 369 22.93 9.80 -13.35
N LEU A 370 22.24 8.98 -12.56
CA LEU A 370 21.91 7.59 -12.88
C LEU A 370 20.62 7.47 -13.69
N VAL A 371 19.81 8.53 -13.73
CA VAL A 371 18.65 8.65 -14.60
C VAL A 371 18.75 9.99 -15.33
N ALA A 372 18.52 10.01 -16.64
CA ALA A 372 18.46 11.24 -17.42
C ALA A 372 17.22 11.99 -16.94
N ALA A 373 17.38 13.28 -16.60
CA ALA A 373 16.31 14.15 -16.13
C ALA A 373 15.02 13.84 -16.87
N SER A 374 14.11 13.14 -16.20
CA SER A 374 12.82 12.83 -16.76
C SER A 374 12.09 14.16 -16.85
N ASN A 375 11.62 14.54 -18.04
CA ASN A 375 10.59 15.56 -18.12
C ASN A 375 9.42 15.02 -17.30
N ARG A 376 9.32 15.46 -16.03
CA ARG A 376 8.30 15.06 -15.07
C ARG A 376 6.96 15.11 -15.79
N TYR A 377 6.46 13.94 -16.16
CA TYR A 377 5.17 13.85 -16.83
C TYR A 377 4.12 13.82 -15.73
N LEU A 378 3.32 14.88 -15.70
CA LEU A 378 1.93 14.97 -15.23
C LEU A 378 1.31 13.58 -14.96
N GLY A 379 1.51 13.10 -13.74
CA GLY A 379 1.19 11.74 -13.32
C GLY A 379 1.31 11.58 -11.81
N SER A 380 2.03 12.48 -11.13
CA SER A 380 1.72 12.84 -9.74
C SER A 380 0.33 13.50 -9.74
N ILE A 381 -0.72 12.69 -9.75
CA ILE A 381 -1.97 13.10 -9.14
C ILE A 381 -1.56 13.39 -7.70
N ASN A 382 -1.45 14.67 -7.36
CA ASN A 382 -1.42 15.08 -5.97
C ASN A 382 -2.71 14.54 -5.36
N TYR A 383 -2.65 13.37 -4.72
CA TYR A 383 -3.66 12.94 -3.77
C TYR A 383 -3.49 13.77 -2.50
N LYS A 384 -3.56 15.09 -2.63
CA LYS A 384 -3.96 15.94 -1.51
C LYS A 384 -5.49 15.95 -1.54
N LEU A 385 -6.07 14.98 -0.82
CA LEU A 385 -7.45 15.08 -0.37
C LEU A 385 -7.61 16.30 0.55
#